data_AF-A0AA43W2G9-F1
#
_entry.id   AF-A0AA43W2G9-F1
#
_cell.length_a   1.000
_cell.length_b   1.000
_cell.length_c   1.000
_cell.angle_alpha   90.00
_cell.angle_beta   90.00
_cell.angle_gamma   90.00
#
_symmetry.space_group_name_H-M   'P 1'
#
loop_
_entity.id
_entity.type
_entity.pdbx_description
1 polymer ?
#
loop_
_entity_poly.entity_id
_entity_poly.type
_entity_poly.pdbx_seq_one_letter_code
_entity_poly.pdbx_strand_id
1 'polypeptide(L)'
;MIKHILKIIWHQRRNNGWIFVELLLVFAVLCIMMDSLLVNLYTYYKPLGFDITNVYKVNIGKMSPEIPGYVPDSLLTTTDGEDLVRLVDNIRRAPQVDEICLAMNSCPYTWSNSWSQLVRADADTSVKANYYQMFNVTVSYFDVLRISDREGRPIRPIVEESTGDIVISGDMETDFFQGRSGKGKQVKWGSKSTTSETVAAVTSPIRQNEYVKSKPCFYYLMRTDEDIAKSASDAKPQNMDCLVRMRNGFRMEDMDSFLEKMGERLSVNNLYVSSVIPLEEQRPVILKSSIDNLKKKIALVGFMLVNVFFGIVGTFWLRTQYRRGEMGLRSALGASRGTLKCFLNVEGLFLLIFTIPVVLVFIFNMLYFDLPDTDRLAYTWWRFLVTFGSSCLLLAGMIWLGIWFPARRIAKMNPAEALHYE
;
A
#
# COMPACT_ATOMS: atom_id res chain seq x y z
N MET A 1 -24.99 -34.93 24.75
CA MET A 1 -24.53 -34.87 23.33
C MET A 1 -23.01 -34.74 23.22
N ILE A 2 -22.36 -33.72 23.83
CA ILE A 2 -20.91 -33.49 23.69
C ILE A 2 -20.04 -34.70 24.12
N LYS A 3 -20.26 -35.27 25.31
CA LYS A 3 -19.52 -36.48 25.77
C LYS A 3 -19.62 -37.65 24.79
N HIS A 4 -20.76 -37.80 24.13
CA HIS A 4 -21.01 -38.85 23.16
C HIS A 4 -20.27 -38.60 21.83
N ILE A 5 -20.23 -37.35 21.36
CA ILE A 5 -19.46 -36.92 20.19
C ILE A 5 -17.97 -37.19 20.40
N LEU A 6 -17.43 -36.81 21.56
CA LEU A 6 -16.03 -37.05 21.92
C LEU A 6 -15.69 -38.55 21.92
N LYS A 7 -16.58 -39.39 22.46
CA LYS A 7 -16.41 -40.84 22.45
C LYS A 7 -16.38 -41.41 21.03
N ILE A 8 -17.25 -40.93 20.13
CA ILE A 8 -17.26 -41.35 18.72
C ILE A 8 -15.99 -40.91 18.00
N ILE A 9 -15.57 -39.66 18.18
CA ILE A 9 -14.35 -39.13 17.55
C ILE A 9 -13.14 -39.99 17.94
N TRP A 10 -13.05 -40.37 19.22
CA TRP A 10 -12.00 -41.22 19.75
C TRP A 10 -12.05 -42.65 19.21
N HIS A 11 -13.23 -43.29 19.18
CA HIS A 11 -13.37 -44.64 18.64
C HIS A 11 -13.05 -44.71 17.14
N GLN A 12 -13.33 -43.66 16.37
CA GLN A 12 -13.03 -43.57 14.94
C GLN A 12 -11.70 -42.86 14.63
N ARG A 13 -10.76 -42.81 15.59
CA ARG A 13 -9.50 -42.04 15.49
C ARG A 13 -8.67 -42.28 14.21
N ARG A 14 -8.69 -43.49 13.65
CA ARG A 14 -7.92 -43.81 12.43
C ARG A 14 -8.48 -43.11 11.19
N ASN A 15 -9.80 -43.10 11.03
CA ASN A 15 -10.45 -42.36 9.94
C ASN A 15 -10.46 -40.86 10.20
N ASN A 16 -10.68 -40.44 11.45
CA ASN A 16 -10.66 -39.03 11.82
C ASN A 16 -9.26 -38.40 11.74
N GLY A 17 -8.20 -39.21 11.88
CA GLY A 17 -6.82 -38.75 11.75
C GLY A 17 -6.53 -38.16 10.37
N TRP A 18 -7.05 -38.73 9.29
CA TRP A 18 -6.82 -38.17 7.96
C TRP A 18 -7.52 -36.82 7.76
N ILE A 19 -8.79 -36.73 8.16
CA ILE A 19 -9.57 -35.49 8.13
C ILE A 19 -8.91 -34.42 8.99
N PHE A 20 -8.34 -34.80 10.14
CA PHE A 20 -7.62 -33.90 11.01
C PHE A 20 -6.37 -33.31 10.32
N VAL A 21 -5.56 -34.14 9.66
CA VAL A 21 -4.36 -33.67 8.93
C VAL A 21 -4.76 -32.78 7.76
N GLU A 22 -5.80 -33.14 7.02
CA GLU A 22 -6.34 -32.31 5.93
C GLU A 22 -6.81 -30.95 6.45
N LEU A 23 -7.62 -30.93 7.51
CA LEU A 23 -8.08 -29.70 8.14
C LEU A 23 -6.93 -28.84 8.64
N LEU A 24 -5.92 -29.45 9.27
CA LEU A 24 -4.73 -28.75 9.74
C LEU A 24 -4.00 -28.06 8.58
N LEU A 25 -3.74 -28.79 7.49
CA LEU A 25 -3.05 -28.25 6.31
C LEU A 25 -3.87 -27.10 5.70
N VAL A 26 -5.16 -27.34 5.47
CA VAL A 26 -6.07 -26.34 4.91
C VAL A 26 -6.13 -25.10 5.79
N PHE A 27 -6.24 -25.27 7.10
CA PHE A 27 -6.36 -24.16 8.03
C PHE A 27 -5.05 -23.34 8.09
N ALA A 28 -3.90 -24.00 8.12
CA ALA A 28 -2.61 -23.31 8.04
C ALA A 28 -2.48 -22.48 6.76
N VAL A 29 -2.83 -23.06 5.61
CA VAL A 29 -2.81 -22.38 4.31
C VAL A 29 -3.80 -21.20 4.27
N LEU A 30 -5.03 -21.38 4.77
CA LEU A 30 -6.04 -20.31 4.85
C LEU A 30 -5.58 -19.15 5.73
N CYS A 31 -4.95 -19.42 6.87
CA CYS A 31 -4.38 -18.39 7.74
C CYS A 31 -3.32 -17.55 7.00
N ILE A 32 -2.40 -18.20 6.29
CA ILE A 32 -1.37 -17.52 5.49
C ILE A 32 -2.02 -16.67 4.38
N MET A 33 -3.00 -17.23 3.67
CA MET A 33 -3.70 -16.53 2.59
C MET A 33 -4.45 -15.30 3.11
N MET A 34 -5.19 -15.45 4.22
CA MET A 34 -5.94 -14.35 4.84
C MET A 34 -5.03 -13.25 5.36
N ASP A 35 -3.93 -13.62 5.99
CA ASP A 35 -2.90 -12.69 6.41
C ASP A 35 -2.32 -11.90 5.23
N SER A 36 -1.96 -12.62 4.17
CA SER A 36 -1.41 -12.00 2.96
C SER A 36 -2.39 -11.03 2.30
N LEU A 37 -3.68 -11.40 2.21
CA LEU A 37 -4.73 -10.53 1.68
C LEU A 37 -4.94 -9.29 2.56
N LEU A 38 -5.01 -9.48 3.88
CA LEU A 38 -5.19 -8.40 4.85
C LEU A 38 -4.06 -7.37 4.74
N VAL A 39 -2.80 -7.80 4.71
CA VAL A 39 -1.66 -6.88 4.59
C VAL A 39 -1.73 -6.09 3.28
N ASN A 40 -2.04 -6.73 2.16
CA ASN A 40 -2.12 -6.02 0.87
C ASN A 40 -3.28 -5.03 0.85
N LEU A 41 -4.46 -5.41 1.35
CA LEU A 41 -5.63 -4.52 1.42
C LEU A 41 -5.35 -3.34 2.35
N TYR A 42 -4.85 -3.61 3.55
CA TYR A 42 -4.51 -2.57 4.53
C TYR A 42 -3.48 -1.59 3.97
N THR A 43 -2.43 -2.11 3.33
CA THR A 43 -1.37 -1.29 2.73
C THR A 43 -1.91 -0.49 1.56
N TYR A 44 -2.78 -1.07 0.72
CA TYR A 44 -3.32 -0.37 -0.46
C TYR A 44 -4.21 0.82 -0.08
N TYR A 45 -5.09 0.67 0.92
CA TYR A 45 -6.03 1.71 1.32
C TYR A 45 -5.48 2.75 2.30
N LYS A 46 -4.28 2.53 2.85
CA LYS A 46 -3.63 3.54 3.71
C LYS A 46 -3.32 4.80 2.88
N PRO A 47 -3.58 6.02 3.38
CA PRO A 47 -3.29 7.25 2.65
C PRO A 47 -1.81 7.34 2.25
N LEU A 48 -1.55 7.92 1.07
CA LEU A 48 -0.19 8.09 0.54
C LEU A 48 0.55 9.29 1.14
N GLY A 49 -0.21 10.28 1.65
CA GLY A 49 0.34 11.54 2.15
C GLY A 49 0.53 12.62 1.08
N PHE A 50 0.15 12.34 -0.16
CA PHE A 50 0.06 13.31 -1.25
C PHE A 50 -1.12 12.98 -2.19
N ASP A 51 -1.52 13.96 -2.99
CA ASP A 51 -2.60 13.89 -3.98
C ASP A 51 -2.06 14.25 -5.38
N ILE A 52 -2.30 13.37 -6.36
CA ILE A 52 -1.91 13.58 -7.77
C ILE A 52 -3.07 13.95 -8.68
N THR A 53 -4.30 14.07 -8.16
CA THR A 53 -5.48 14.38 -8.98
C THR A 53 -5.34 15.75 -9.62
N ASN A 54 -5.57 15.81 -10.95
CA ASN A 54 -5.37 17.00 -11.78
C ASN A 54 -3.94 17.58 -11.75
N VAL A 55 -2.93 16.75 -11.47
CA VAL A 55 -1.52 17.13 -11.52
C VAL A 55 -0.87 16.61 -12.80
N TYR A 56 -0.17 17.50 -13.49
CA TYR A 56 0.50 17.23 -14.74
C TYR A 56 1.99 17.52 -14.61
N LYS A 57 2.82 16.60 -15.11
CA LYS A 57 4.25 16.81 -15.27
C LYS A 57 4.52 17.53 -16.58
N VAL A 58 5.15 18.69 -16.49
CA VAL A 58 5.59 19.51 -17.63
C VAL A 58 7.07 19.19 -17.88
N ASN A 59 7.38 18.69 -19.07
CA ASN A 59 8.77 18.44 -19.47
C ASN A 59 9.31 19.66 -20.19
N ILE A 60 10.45 20.17 -19.74
CA ILE A 60 11.10 21.34 -20.32
C ILE A 60 12.12 20.90 -21.38
N GLY A 61 12.01 21.46 -22.57
CA GLY A 61 12.99 21.33 -23.65
C GLY A 61 13.93 22.53 -23.70
N LYS A 62 15.13 22.33 -24.26
CA LYS A 62 16.05 23.41 -24.65
C LYS A 62 16.27 23.32 -26.16
N MET A 63 16.19 24.44 -26.86
CA MET A 63 16.43 24.51 -28.28
C MET A 63 17.91 24.23 -28.58
N SER A 64 18.15 23.43 -29.61
CA SER A 64 19.49 23.21 -30.17
C SER A 64 19.84 24.33 -31.15
N PRO A 65 21.13 24.65 -31.36
CA PRO A 65 21.57 25.71 -32.27
C PRO A 65 21.11 25.54 -33.73
N GLU A 66 20.75 24.32 -34.13
CA GLU A 66 20.28 23.96 -35.46
C GLU A 66 18.81 24.36 -35.72
N ILE A 67 18.05 24.69 -34.67
CA ILE A 67 16.61 24.97 -34.75
C ILE A 67 16.37 26.47 -35.03
N PRO A 68 15.54 26.83 -36.03
CA PRO A 68 15.13 28.21 -36.26
C PRO A 68 14.49 28.83 -35.01
N GLY A 69 14.97 30.00 -34.59
CA GLY A 69 14.52 30.66 -33.36
C GLY A 69 15.47 30.48 -32.16
N TYR A 70 16.53 29.68 -32.29
CA TYR A 70 17.60 29.62 -31.30
C TYR A 70 18.29 30.98 -31.13
N VAL A 71 18.44 31.40 -29.87
CA VAL A 71 19.16 32.61 -29.46
C VAL A 71 20.56 32.22 -29.00
N PRO A 72 21.63 32.66 -29.69
CA PRO A 72 23.00 32.42 -29.24
C PRO A 72 23.28 32.90 -27.82
N ASP A 73 24.08 32.14 -27.08
CA ASP A 73 24.44 32.42 -25.69
C ASP A 73 25.08 33.82 -25.50
N SER A 74 25.73 34.37 -26.53
CA SER A 74 26.30 35.73 -26.52
C SER A 74 25.27 36.85 -26.50
N LEU A 75 24.02 36.57 -26.88
CA LEU A 75 22.90 37.51 -26.89
C LEU A 75 21.99 37.35 -25.67
N LEU A 76 22.19 36.29 -24.86
CA LEU A 76 21.42 36.06 -23.65
C LEU A 76 21.96 36.91 -22.51
N THR A 77 21.06 37.69 -21.90
CA THR A 77 21.36 38.48 -20.69
C THR A 77 20.99 37.74 -19.41
N THR A 78 20.27 36.63 -19.52
CA THR A 78 19.77 35.82 -18.41
C THR A 78 20.34 34.42 -18.44
N THR A 79 20.41 33.80 -17.27
CA THR A 79 20.81 32.40 -17.15
C THR A 79 19.65 31.46 -17.50
N ASP A 80 20.00 30.24 -17.91
CA ASP A 80 19.04 29.13 -18.11
C ASP A 80 18.08 28.96 -16.92
N GLY A 81 18.59 29.13 -15.69
CA GLY A 81 17.78 29.03 -14.48
C GLY A 81 16.78 30.18 -14.31
N GLU A 82 17.18 31.42 -14.59
CA GLU A 82 16.29 32.58 -14.55
C GLU A 82 15.20 32.48 -15.63
N ASP A 83 15.55 31.97 -16.81
CA ASP A 83 14.59 31.73 -17.89
C ASP A 83 13.55 30.66 -17.49
N LEU A 84 13.98 29.62 -16.74
CA LEU A 84 13.07 28.62 -16.20
C LEU A 84 12.11 29.23 -15.17
N VAL A 85 12.60 30.07 -14.25
CA VAL A 85 11.76 30.77 -13.27
C VAL A 85 10.69 31.61 -13.99
N ARG A 86 11.09 32.37 -15.03
CA ARG A 86 10.16 33.16 -15.85
C ARG A 86 9.14 32.30 -16.58
N LEU A 87 9.54 31.16 -17.13
CA LEU A 87 8.65 30.23 -17.82
C LEU A 87 7.59 29.67 -16.85
N VAL A 88 8.01 29.29 -15.64
CA VAL A 88 7.12 28.82 -14.58
C VAL A 88 6.12 29.90 -14.16
N ASP A 89 6.57 31.15 -14.01
CA ASP A 89 5.70 32.27 -13.69
C ASP A 89 4.68 32.59 -14.79
N ASN A 90 5.06 32.44 -16.06
CA ASN A 90 4.13 32.60 -17.18
C ASN A 90 2.99 31.57 -17.10
N ILE A 91 3.31 30.31 -16.78
CA ILE A 91 2.32 29.24 -16.61
C ILE A 91 1.47 29.48 -15.36
N ARG A 92 2.08 29.91 -14.25
CA ARG A 92 1.40 30.22 -12.98
C ARG A 92 0.27 31.25 -13.15
N ARG A 93 0.45 32.22 -14.04
CA ARG A 93 -0.53 33.30 -14.30
C ARG A 93 -1.75 32.85 -15.11
N ALA A 94 -1.77 31.64 -15.64
CA ALA A 94 -2.91 31.16 -16.42
C ALA A 94 -4.12 30.87 -15.51
N PRO A 95 -5.35 31.28 -15.89
CA PRO A 95 -6.52 31.18 -15.02
C PRO A 95 -6.96 29.73 -14.72
N GLN A 96 -6.57 28.76 -15.56
CA GLN A 96 -6.86 27.34 -15.36
C GLN A 96 -5.89 26.66 -14.39
N VAL A 97 -4.74 27.28 -14.12
CA VAL A 97 -3.73 26.76 -13.19
C VAL A 97 -4.12 27.13 -11.77
N ASP A 98 -4.00 26.15 -10.87
CA ASP A 98 -4.18 26.34 -9.42
C ASP A 98 -2.84 26.74 -8.81
N GLU A 99 -1.81 25.92 -9.04
CA GLU A 99 -0.45 26.19 -8.60
C GLU A 99 0.57 25.42 -9.46
N ILE A 100 1.82 25.89 -9.47
CA ILE A 100 2.95 25.26 -10.16
C ILE A 100 4.16 25.20 -9.24
N CYS A 101 4.89 24.10 -9.31
CA CYS A 101 6.12 23.90 -8.55
C CYS A 101 7.25 23.34 -9.41
N LEU A 102 8.46 23.64 -8.98
CA LEU A 102 9.68 23.00 -9.44
C LEU A 102 10.24 22.07 -8.36
N ALA A 103 10.79 20.96 -8.81
CA ALA A 103 11.45 19.99 -7.96
C ALA A 103 12.56 19.25 -8.70
N MET A 104 13.43 18.53 -7.99
CA MET A 104 14.48 17.71 -8.59
C MET A 104 14.42 16.29 -8.06
N ASN A 105 14.33 15.31 -8.95
CA ASN A 105 14.27 13.88 -8.60
C ASN A 105 13.20 13.57 -7.55
N SER A 106 12.08 14.29 -7.64
CA SER A 106 11.06 14.35 -6.61
C SER A 106 9.64 14.15 -7.15
N CYS A 107 9.48 14.06 -8.47
CA CYS A 107 8.16 13.78 -9.05
C CYS A 107 7.65 12.38 -8.64
N PRO A 108 6.46 12.27 -8.00
CA PRO A 108 5.82 11.00 -7.75
C PRO A 108 5.61 10.20 -9.05
N TYR A 109 5.64 8.87 -8.95
CA TYR A 109 5.48 7.97 -10.10
C TYR A 109 6.45 8.25 -11.25
N THR A 110 7.71 8.51 -10.91
CA THR A 110 8.82 8.50 -11.86
C THR A 110 9.95 7.59 -11.36
N TRP A 111 10.89 7.26 -12.25
CA TRP A 111 12.07 6.47 -11.88
C TRP A 111 13.15 7.30 -11.19
N SER A 112 13.02 8.63 -11.19
CA SER A 112 14.02 9.52 -10.62
C SER A 112 13.86 9.60 -9.11
N ASN A 113 14.95 9.34 -8.39
CA ASN A 113 14.99 9.40 -6.94
C ASN A 113 16.35 9.95 -6.50
N SER A 114 16.35 10.73 -5.42
CA SER A 114 17.57 11.21 -4.77
C SER A 114 17.65 10.70 -3.35
N TRP A 115 18.87 10.41 -2.90
CA TRP A 115 19.19 9.95 -1.56
C TRP A 115 20.32 10.79 -1.01
N SER A 116 20.19 11.21 0.25
CA SER A 116 21.24 11.95 0.92
C SER A 116 21.30 11.58 2.40
N GLN A 117 22.43 11.90 3.02
CA GLN A 117 22.64 11.69 4.44
C GLN A 117 21.97 12.81 5.22
N LEU A 118 21.37 12.44 6.36
CA LEU A 118 20.89 13.41 7.33
C LEU A 118 21.06 12.82 8.72
N VAL A 119 21.61 13.61 9.65
CA VAL A 119 21.72 13.23 11.06
C VAL A 119 21.33 14.41 11.94
N ARG A 120 20.95 14.15 13.18
CA ARG A 120 20.72 15.23 14.15
C ARG A 120 22.01 15.98 14.41
N ALA A 121 21.92 17.29 14.62
CA ALA A 121 23.11 18.11 14.91
C ALA A 121 23.79 17.68 16.21
N ASP A 122 23.01 17.26 17.21
CA ASP A 122 23.46 16.79 18.52
C ASP A 122 23.82 15.30 18.56
N ALA A 123 23.74 14.58 17.44
CA ALA A 123 24.14 13.19 17.36
C ALA A 123 25.67 13.06 17.48
N ASP A 124 26.12 12.08 18.28
CA ASP A 124 27.53 11.74 18.41
C ASP A 124 28.14 11.38 17.05
N THR A 125 29.37 11.82 16.81
CA THR A 125 30.16 11.55 15.60
C THR A 125 30.38 10.06 15.32
N SER A 126 30.20 9.20 16.33
CA SER A 126 30.23 7.73 16.21
C SER A 126 28.99 7.14 15.52
N VAL A 127 27.89 7.89 15.43
CA VAL A 127 26.65 7.44 14.79
C VAL A 127 26.86 7.40 13.27
N LYS A 128 26.71 6.21 12.66
CA LYS A 128 26.69 6.07 11.20
C LYS A 128 25.54 6.90 10.62
N ALA A 129 25.87 7.81 9.71
CA ALA A 129 24.87 8.56 8.97
C ALA A 129 24.12 7.61 8.02
N ASN A 130 22.81 7.48 8.24
CA ASN A 130 21.92 6.76 7.35
C ASN A 130 21.59 7.61 6.11
N TYR A 131 21.27 6.94 5.02
CA TYR A 131 20.78 7.56 3.80
C TYR A 131 19.26 7.55 3.79
N TYR A 132 18.68 8.71 3.52
CA TYR A 132 17.24 8.92 3.43
C TYR A 132 16.89 9.48 2.07
N GLN A 133 15.68 9.21 1.61
CA GLN A 133 15.21 9.81 0.38
C GLN A 133 15.09 11.32 0.59
N MET A 134 15.70 12.05 -0.33
CA MET A 134 15.73 13.50 -0.32
C MET A 134 14.93 14.03 -1.50
N PHE A 135 14.09 15.02 -1.23
CA PHE A 135 13.33 15.73 -2.24
C PHE A 135 13.80 17.18 -2.28
N ASN A 136 14.37 17.66 -3.39
CA ASN A 136 14.68 19.08 -3.52
C ASN A 136 13.49 19.77 -4.19
N VAL A 137 12.82 20.68 -3.49
CA VAL A 137 11.50 21.18 -3.89
C VAL A 137 11.34 22.68 -3.62
N THR A 138 10.54 23.33 -4.44
CA THR A 138 10.01 24.67 -4.15
C THR A 138 8.91 24.61 -3.11
N VAL A 139 8.65 25.70 -2.40
CA VAL A 139 7.60 25.74 -1.35
C VAL A 139 6.20 25.41 -1.92
N SER A 140 5.92 25.81 -3.16
CA SER A 140 4.64 25.51 -3.83
C SER A 140 4.42 24.02 -4.11
N TYR A 141 5.46 23.19 -4.03
CA TYR A 141 5.38 21.73 -4.18
C TYR A 141 4.37 21.10 -3.21
N PHE A 142 4.31 21.62 -1.98
CA PHE A 142 3.39 21.10 -0.99
C PHE A 142 1.93 21.38 -1.32
N ASP A 143 1.62 22.48 -2.01
CA ASP A 143 0.26 22.78 -2.46
C ASP A 143 -0.10 21.99 -3.72
N VAL A 144 0.84 21.92 -4.67
CA VAL A 144 0.68 21.13 -5.90
C VAL A 144 0.42 19.66 -5.60
N LEU A 145 0.96 19.10 -4.52
CA LEU A 145 0.69 17.73 -4.09
C LEU A 145 -0.24 17.61 -2.86
N ARG A 146 -0.79 18.73 -2.38
CA ARG A 146 -1.66 18.81 -1.18
C ARG A 146 -1.10 18.04 0.03
N ILE A 147 0.19 18.23 0.27
CA ILE A 147 0.89 17.61 1.40
C ILE A 147 0.47 18.35 2.68
N SER A 148 0.06 17.57 3.67
CA SER A 148 -0.39 18.07 4.97
C SER A 148 0.61 17.74 6.08
N ASP A 149 0.47 18.43 7.21
CA ASP A 149 1.04 18.00 8.49
C ASP A 149 0.31 16.75 9.04
N ARG A 150 0.70 16.33 10.25
CA ARG A 150 0.09 15.17 10.94
C ARG A 150 -1.35 15.41 11.37
N GLU A 151 -1.74 16.65 11.58
CA GLU A 151 -3.11 17.05 11.94
C GLU A 151 -4.01 17.23 10.70
N GLY A 152 -3.46 17.08 9.49
CA GLY A 152 -4.17 17.23 8.23
C GLY A 152 -4.27 18.67 7.73
N ARG A 153 -3.51 19.61 8.30
CA ARG A 153 -3.46 21.01 7.88
C ARG A 153 -2.47 21.21 6.72
N PRO A 154 -2.72 22.15 5.80
CA PRO A 154 -1.76 22.50 4.75
C PRO A 154 -0.42 22.93 5.34
N ILE A 155 0.69 22.41 4.81
CA ILE A 155 2.01 22.65 5.41
C ILE A 155 2.68 23.95 4.94
N ARG A 156 2.31 24.49 3.77
CA ARG A 156 2.93 25.70 3.20
C ARG A 156 2.96 26.89 4.17
N PRO A 157 1.86 27.29 4.84
CA PRO A 157 1.90 28.40 5.80
C PRO A 157 2.89 28.14 6.95
N ILE A 158 3.00 26.89 7.41
CA ILE A 158 3.90 26.49 8.50
C ILE A 158 5.36 26.58 8.07
N VAL A 159 5.64 26.28 6.79
CA VAL A 159 6.97 26.36 6.18
C VAL A 159 7.37 27.83 5.96
N GLU A 160 6.44 28.66 5.49
CA GLU A 160 6.66 30.08 5.23
C GLU A 160 6.89 30.89 6.52
N GLU A 161 6.25 30.52 7.64
CA GLU A 161 6.50 31.10 8.97
C GLU A 161 7.92 30.80 9.52
N SER A 162 8.60 29.77 9.00
CA SER A 162 9.93 29.37 9.44
C SER A 162 11.00 29.83 8.46
N THR A 163 12.21 30.07 8.96
CA THR A 163 13.40 30.34 8.14
C THR A 163 14.22 29.10 7.82
N GLY A 164 13.79 27.89 8.25
CA GLY A 164 14.53 26.67 8.01
C GLY A 164 14.41 26.14 6.58
N ASP A 165 15.44 25.47 6.07
CA ASP A 165 15.47 24.96 4.69
C ASP A 165 15.14 23.46 4.58
N ILE A 166 14.87 22.80 5.71
CA ILE A 166 14.57 21.37 5.74
C ILE A 166 13.15 21.13 6.25
N VAL A 167 12.39 20.29 5.56
CA VAL A 167 11.13 19.71 6.06
C VAL A 167 11.32 18.21 6.17
N ILE A 168 10.94 17.61 7.30
CA ILE A 168 11.11 16.16 7.51
C ILE A 168 9.76 15.45 7.50
N SER A 169 9.74 14.17 7.13
CA SER A 169 8.52 13.38 7.24
C SER A 169 8.21 12.97 8.67
N GLY A 170 6.94 12.69 8.96
CA GLY A 170 6.54 12.19 10.27
C GLY A 170 7.28 10.90 10.68
N ASP A 171 7.66 10.05 9.74
CA ASP A 171 8.46 8.85 10.05
C ASP A 171 9.89 9.24 10.48
N MET A 172 10.48 10.23 9.82
CA MET A 172 11.80 10.75 10.18
C MET A 172 11.81 11.47 11.53
N GLU A 173 10.76 12.22 11.87
CA GLU A 173 10.63 12.82 13.21
C GLU A 173 10.58 11.75 14.30
N THR A 174 9.86 10.65 14.04
CA THR A 174 9.78 9.52 14.98
C THR A 174 11.15 8.89 15.19
N ASP A 175 11.89 8.67 14.11
CA ASP A 175 13.22 8.08 14.13
C ASP A 175 14.25 8.99 14.85
N PHE A 176 14.27 10.28 14.53
CA PHE A 176 15.27 11.20 15.08
C PHE A 176 14.92 11.66 16.49
N PHE A 177 13.67 12.08 16.72
CA PHE A 177 13.28 12.80 17.92
C PHE A 177 12.38 11.99 18.86
N GLN A 178 12.22 10.68 18.61
CA GLN A 178 11.45 9.75 19.47
C GLN A 178 10.03 10.26 19.78
N GLY A 179 9.37 10.86 18.79
CA GLY A 179 8.01 11.39 18.90
C GLY A 179 7.89 12.79 19.53
N ARG A 180 9.00 13.48 19.80
CA ARG A 180 9.00 14.92 20.11
C ARG A 180 8.95 15.74 18.82
N SER A 181 8.38 16.95 18.90
CA SER A 181 8.31 17.86 17.76
C SER A 181 9.71 18.15 17.19
N GLY A 182 9.88 17.85 15.90
CA GLY A 182 11.09 18.11 15.14
C GLY A 182 11.19 19.55 14.64
N LYS A 183 10.09 20.33 14.64
CA LYS A 183 10.09 21.73 14.21
C LYS A 183 11.06 22.57 15.05
N GLY A 184 11.91 23.34 14.40
CA GLY A 184 12.94 24.18 15.01
C GLY A 184 14.18 23.43 15.51
N LYS A 185 14.27 22.11 15.32
CA LYS A 185 15.46 21.33 15.66
C LYS A 185 16.52 21.45 14.57
N GLN A 186 17.77 21.25 14.96
CA GLN A 186 18.92 21.31 14.06
C GLN A 186 19.29 19.91 13.54
N VAL A 187 19.54 19.83 12.24
CA VAL A 187 20.03 18.63 11.53
C VAL A 187 21.28 18.99 10.72
N LYS A 188 22.06 18.00 10.30
CA LYS A 188 23.26 18.20 9.48
C LYS A 188 23.38 17.11 8.43
N TRP A 189 23.98 17.45 7.29
CA TRP A 189 24.14 16.57 6.11
C TRP A 189 25.03 15.35 6.33
N GLY A 190 25.71 15.26 7.47
CA GLY A 190 26.54 14.12 7.84
C GLY A 190 27.20 14.32 9.19
N SER A 191 27.75 13.26 9.78
CA SER A 191 28.34 13.33 11.13
C SER A 191 29.49 14.34 11.23
N LYS A 192 30.26 14.50 10.14
CA LYS A 192 31.41 15.41 9.99
C LYS A 192 31.04 16.82 9.50
N SER A 193 29.78 17.09 9.17
CA SER A 193 29.36 18.42 8.71
C SER A 193 29.45 19.42 9.85
N THR A 194 30.02 20.60 9.57
CA THR A 194 30.13 21.71 10.52
C THR A 194 28.93 22.66 10.45
N THR A 195 28.19 22.64 9.34
CA THR A 195 26.96 23.40 9.16
C THR A 195 25.75 22.59 9.61
N SER A 196 24.81 23.28 10.25
CA SER A 196 23.53 22.72 10.68
C SER A 196 22.38 23.49 10.06
N GLU A 197 21.37 22.77 9.60
CA GLU A 197 20.14 23.30 9.05
C GLU A 197 19.01 23.20 10.08
N THR A 198 18.09 24.16 10.02
CA THR A 198 16.89 24.16 10.86
C THR A 198 15.74 23.44 10.17
N VAL A 199 15.07 22.55 10.90
CA VAL A 199 13.84 21.90 10.45
C VAL A 199 12.68 22.91 10.52
N ALA A 200 12.14 23.29 9.38
CA ALA A 200 11.05 24.25 9.25
C ALA A 200 9.68 23.68 9.64
N ALA A 201 9.39 22.46 9.21
CA ALA A 201 8.11 21.81 9.43
C ALA A 201 8.23 20.28 9.36
N VAL A 202 7.14 19.60 9.72
CA VAL A 202 7.03 18.14 9.70
C VAL A 202 5.77 17.74 8.94
N THR A 203 5.90 16.91 7.90
CA THR A 203 4.76 16.42 7.11
C THR A 203 4.11 15.20 7.78
N SER A 204 2.91 14.85 7.30
CA SER A 204 2.40 13.50 7.48
C SER A 204 3.35 12.45 6.87
N PRO A 205 3.30 11.18 7.33
CA PRO A 205 4.08 10.10 6.73
C PRO A 205 3.78 9.96 5.23
N ILE A 206 4.84 9.95 4.41
CA ILE A 206 4.74 9.88 2.95
C ILE A 206 5.06 8.46 2.48
N ARG A 207 4.25 7.95 1.57
CA ARG A 207 4.44 6.65 0.93
C ARG A 207 4.70 6.84 -0.54
N GLN A 208 5.81 6.32 -1.05
CA GLN A 208 6.15 6.42 -2.47
C GLN A 208 5.06 5.83 -3.40
N ASN A 209 4.40 4.76 -2.95
CA ASN A 209 3.29 4.13 -3.66
C ASN A 209 2.42 3.28 -2.72
N GLU A 210 1.33 2.76 -3.27
CA GLU A 210 0.26 2.00 -2.61
C GLU A 210 0.70 0.64 -2.11
N TYR A 211 1.83 0.11 -2.57
CA TYR A 211 2.30 -1.24 -2.25
C TYR A 211 3.40 -1.26 -1.17
N VAL A 212 4.01 -0.12 -0.87
CA VAL A 212 5.13 0.02 0.07
C VAL A 212 4.72 0.76 1.34
N LYS A 213 5.42 0.49 2.45
CA LYS A 213 5.27 1.26 3.68
C LYS A 213 5.90 2.64 3.55
N SER A 214 5.45 3.58 4.39
CA SER A 214 6.10 4.89 4.50
C SER A 214 7.50 4.71 5.10
N LYS A 215 8.45 5.52 4.63
CA LYS A 215 9.84 5.48 5.08
C LYS A 215 10.29 6.90 5.45
N PRO A 216 11.23 7.05 6.39
CA PRO A 216 11.84 8.35 6.69
C PRO A 216 12.39 9.01 5.42
N CYS A 217 11.98 10.25 5.18
CA CYS A 217 12.40 11.07 4.06
C CYS A 217 12.39 12.54 4.48
N PHE A 218 13.03 13.39 3.69
CA PHE A 218 13.08 14.83 3.94
C PHE A 218 13.09 15.63 2.64
N TYR A 219 12.73 16.89 2.76
CA TYR A 219 12.68 17.88 1.70
C TYR A 219 13.72 18.96 1.99
N TYR A 220 14.49 19.30 0.97
CA TYR A 220 15.32 20.50 0.94
C TYR A 220 14.59 21.57 0.14
N LEU A 221 14.48 22.77 0.70
CA LEU A 221 13.64 23.83 0.16
C LEU A 221 14.44 24.80 -0.71
N MET A 222 13.99 24.98 -1.95
CA MET A 222 14.36 26.14 -2.78
C MET A 222 13.37 27.26 -2.48
N ARG A 223 13.78 28.25 -1.68
CA ARG A 223 12.90 29.32 -1.20
C ARG A 223 12.86 30.52 -2.12
N THR A 224 14.02 30.92 -2.63
CA THR A 224 14.15 32.12 -3.47
C THR A 224 14.26 31.78 -4.95
N ASP A 225 13.91 32.73 -5.81
CA ASP A 225 14.11 32.59 -7.25
C ASP A 225 15.60 32.40 -7.59
N GLU A 226 16.50 32.98 -6.79
CA GLU A 226 17.95 32.78 -6.92
C GLU A 226 18.35 31.32 -6.62
N ASP A 227 17.80 30.72 -5.56
CA ASP A 227 18.05 29.30 -5.23
C ASP A 227 17.56 28.38 -6.34
N ILE A 228 16.38 28.68 -6.89
CA ILE A 228 15.78 27.93 -8.00
C ILE A 228 16.64 28.09 -9.25
N ALA A 229 17.01 29.32 -9.61
CA ALA A 229 17.82 29.59 -10.79
C ALA A 229 19.20 28.93 -10.70
N LYS A 230 19.83 28.97 -9.52
CA LYS A 230 21.09 28.28 -9.27
C LYS A 230 20.93 26.77 -9.40
N SER A 231 19.94 26.18 -8.73
CA SER A 231 19.69 24.73 -8.78
C SER A 231 19.38 24.25 -10.19
N ALA A 232 18.58 25.02 -10.95
CA ALA A 232 18.25 24.73 -12.34
C ALA A 232 19.46 24.87 -13.27
N SER A 233 20.36 25.84 -13.02
CA SER A 233 21.59 26.00 -13.80
C SER A 233 22.57 24.84 -13.54
N ASP A 234 22.71 24.41 -12.29
CA ASP A 234 23.57 23.29 -11.90
C ASP A 234 23.05 21.95 -12.45
N ALA A 235 21.74 21.74 -12.40
CA ALA A 235 21.10 20.50 -12.83
C ALA A 235 20.76 20.44 -14.32
N LYS A 236 20.79 21.59 -15.01
CA LYS A 236 20.13 21.90 -16.29
C LYS A 236 18.58 21.97 -16.16
N PRO A 237 17.93 22.97 -16.77
CA PRO A 237 16.46 23.12 -16.70
C PRO A 237 15.67 21.90 -17.18
N GLN A 238 16.20 21.12 -18.12
CA GLN A 238 15.56 19.93 -18.68
C GLN A 238 15.42 18.79 -17.67
N ASN A 239 16.27 18.77 -16.64
CA ASN A 239 16.27 17.75 -15.59
C ASN A 239 15.44 18.17 -14.37
N MET A 240 14.89 19.39 -14.37
CA MET A 240 13.96 19.86 -13.36
C MET A 240 12.60 19.20 -13.58
N ASP A 241 12.03 18.62 -12.53
CA ASP A 241 10.65 18.18 -12.53
C ASP A 241 9.76 19.43 -12.34
N CYS A 242 8.98 19.78 -13.37
CA CYS A 242 7.96 20.82 -13.26
C CYS A 242 6.58 20.17 -13.13
N LEU A 243 5.87 20.46 -12.04
CA LEU A 243 4.53 19.93 -11.78
C LEU A 243 3.52 21.07 -11.73
N VAL A 244 2.42 20.91 -12.45
CA VAL A 244 1.32 21.86 -12.52
C VAL A 244 0.07 21.19 -11.98
N ARG A 245 -0.56 21.80 -10.97
CA ARG A 245 -1.91 21.44 -10.55
C ARG A 245 -2.89 22.33 -11.29
N MET A 246 -3.82 21.71 -12.00
CA MET A 246 -4.92 22.43 -12.65
C MET A 246 -6.09 22.59 -11.66
N ARG A 247 -6.91 23.63 -11.85
CA ARG A 247 -8.09 23.87 -11.02
C ARG A 247 -9.08 22.71 -11.07
N ASN A 248 -9.87 22.58 -10.00
CA ASN A 248 -10.92 21.57 -9.92
C ASN A 248 -11.89 21.72 -11.10
N GLY A 249 -12.14 20.63 -11.83
CA GLY A 249 -13.01 20.60 -13.00
C GLY A 249 -12.29 20.71 -14.36
N PHE A 250 -10.98 20.98 -14.37
CA PHE A 250 -10.19 20.91 -15.60
C PHE A 250 -10.07 19.46 -16.09
N ARG A 251 -10.38 19.19 -17.36
CA ARG A 251 -10.32 17.85 -17.94
C ARG A 251 -9.09 17.72 -18.83
N MET A 252 -8.57 16.49 -18.91
CA MET A 252 -7.41 16.21 -19.77
C MET A 252 -7.67 16.54 -21.25
N GLU A 253 -8.92 16.36 -21.71
CA GLU A 253 -9.37 16.70 -23.07
C GLU A 253 -9.18 18.19 -23.40
N ASP A 254 -9.17 19.08 -22.40
CA ASP A 254 -9.00 20.52 -22.58
C ASP A 254 -7.52 20.94 -22.63
N MET A 255 -6.58 20.02 -22.39
CA MET A 255 -5.14 20.32 -22.31
C MET A 255 -4.59 20.85 -23.63
N ASP A 256 -4.98 20.28 -24.77
CA ASP A 256 -4.50 20.74 -26.08
C ASP A 256 -4.95 22.19 -26.35
N SER A 257 -6.21 22.51 -26.05
CA SER A 257 -6.72 23.89 -26.17
C SER A 257 -6.03 24.85 -25.20
N PHE A 258 -5.69 24.38 -23.99
CA PHE A 258 -4.93 25.17 -23.03
C PHE A 258 -3.53 25.49 -23.54
N LEU A 259 -2.81 24.51 -24.08
CA LEU A 259 -1.47 24.68 -24.63
C LEU A 259 -1.48 25.62 -25.85
N GLU A 260 -2.47 25.47 -26.74
CA GLU A 260 -2.65 26.34 -27.90
C GLU A 260 -2.90 27.81 -27.48
N LYS A 261 -3.76 28.04 -26.48
CA LYS A 261 -4.04 29.39 -25.97
C LYS A 261 -2.85 30.04 -25.28
N MET A 262 -1.98 29.24 -24.65
CA MET A 262 -0.77 29.73 -24.01
C MET A 262 0.29 30.13 -25.05
N GLY A 263 0.39 29.39 -26.17
CA GLY A 263 1.22 29.76 -27.33
C GLY A 263 2.66 30.10 -26.94
N GLU A 264 3.12 31.29 -27.35
CA GLU A 264 4.48 31.80 -27.08
C GLU A 264 4.80 31.95 -25.59
N ARG A 265 3.80 32.01 -24.69
CA ARG A 265 4.03 32.08 -23.23
C ARG A 265 4.64 30.80 -22.67
N LEU A 266 4.59 29.70 -23.42
CA LEU A 266 5.23 28.42 -23.09
C LEU A 266 6.70 28.36 -23.52
N SER A 267 7.27 29.45 -24.02
CA SER A 267 8.68 29.58 -24.37
C SER A 267 9.29 30.84 -23.77
N VAL A 268 10.51 30.72 -23.28
CA VAL A 268 11.35 31.84 -22.83
C VAL A 268 12.75 31.61 -23.36
N ASN A 269 13.20 32.49 -24.26
CA ASN A 269 14.47 32.32 -24.98
C ASN A 269 14.58 30.93 -25.61
N ASN A 270 15.58 30.14 -25.20
CA ASN A 270 15.82 28.79 -25.71
C ASN A 270 15.07 27.70 -24.95
N LEU A 271 14.32 28.02 -23.89
CA LEU A 271 13.54 27.06 -23.13
C LEU A 271 12.09 27.04 -23.60
N TYR A 272 11.51 25.85 -23.68
CA TYR A 272 10.11 25.68 -24.06
C TYR A 272 9.46 24.48 -23.38
N VAL A 273 8.15 24.48 -23.28
CA VAL A 273 7.38 23.30 -22.83
C VAL A 273 7.34 22.27 -23.96
N SER A 274 8.00 21.12 -23.74
CA SER A 274 8.10 20.04 -24.73
C SER A 274 6.89 19.11 -24.72
N SER A 275 6.37 18.79 -23.54
CA SER A 275 5.21 17.90 -23.36
C SER A 275 4.63 18.08 -21.97
N VAL A 276 3.33 17.79 -21.85
CA VAL A 276 2.61 17.79 -20.59
C VAL A 276 1.95 16.44 -20.42
N ILE A 277 2.27 15.73 -19.34
CA ILE A 277 1.83 14.36 -19.10
C ILE A 277 1.11 14.30 -17.75
N PRO A 278 -0.15 13.85 -17.68
CA PRO A 278 -0.83 13.66 -16.41
C PRO A 278 -0.15 12.59 -15.55
N LEU A 279 0.00 12.85 -14.26
CA LEU A 279 0.59 11.87 -13.33
C LEU A 279 -0.27 10.61 -13.19
N GLU A 280 -1.58 10.71 -13.42
CA GLU A 280 -2.51 9.59 -13.41
C GLU A 280 -2.20 8.55 -14.50
N GLU A 281 -1.63 8.97 -15.64
CA GLU A 281 -1.18 8.05 -16.69
C GLU A 281 0.20 7.44 -16.39
N GLN A 282 1.07 8.15 -15.68
CA GLN A 282 2.39 7.64 -15.29
C GLN A 282 2.29 6.56 -14.18
N ARG A 283 1.35 6.74 -13.25
CA ARG A 283 1.11 5.82 -12.13
C ARG A 283 1.00 4.35 -12.55
N PRO A 284 0.10 3.92 -13.46
CA PRO A 284 -0.02 2.51 -13.83
C PRO A 284 1.21 1.97 -14.57
N VAL A 285 1.98 2.83 -15.25
CA VAL A 285 3.21 2.44 -15.95
C VAL A 285 4.29 2.06 -14.94
N ILE A 286 4.55 2.92 -13.95
CA ILE A 286 5.54 2.65 -12.90
C ILE A 286 5.11 1.46 -12.03
N LEU A 287 3.82 1.37 -11.71
CA LEU A 287 3.29 0.33 -10.84
C LEU A 287 2.98 -0.98 -11.56
N LYS A 288 3.24 -1.09 -12.87
CA LYS A 288 2.89 -2.27 -13.67
C LYS A 288 3.35 -3.57 -13.04
N SER A 289 4.61 -3.64 -12.62
CA SER A 289 5.18 -4.83 -11.97
C SER A 289 4.45 -5.19 -10.68
N SER A 290 4.16 -4.21 -9.82
CA SER A 290 3.45 -4.39 -8.56
C SER A 290 1.99 -4.82 -8.78
N ILE A 291 1.31 -4.20 -9.76
CA ILE A 291 -0.07 -4.53 -10.16
C ILE A 291 -0.12 -5.96 -10.70
N ASP A 292 0.80 -6.34 -11.58
CA ASP A 292 0.83 -7.67 -12.19
C ASP A 292 1.14 -8.75 -11.14
N ASN A 293 2.06 -8.48 -10.22
CA ASN A 293 2.34 -9.37 -9.09
C ASN A 293 1.13 -9.51 -8.17
N LEU A 294 0.41 -8.42 -7.88
CA LEU A 294 -0.84 -8.48 -7.11
C LEU A 294 -1.91 -9.30 -7.85
N LYS A 295 -2.10 -9.08 -9.15
CA LYS A 295 -3.06 -9.85 -9.97
C LYS A 295 -2.75 -11.35 -9.95
N LYS A 296 -1.49 -11.73 -10.15
CA LYS A 296 -1.04 -13.14 -10.06
C LYS A 296 -1.32 -13.72 -8.68
N LYS A 297 -1.01 -12.96 -7.63
CA LYS A 297 -1.25 -13.37 -6.24
C LYS A 297 -2.73 -13.56 -5.94
N ILE A 298 -3.59 -12.63 -6.35
CA ILE A 298 -5.06 -12.74 -6.20
C ILE A 298 -5.59 -13.95 -6.97
N ALA A 299 -5.12 -14.18 -8.20
CA ALA A 299 -5.51 -15.33 -9.00
C ALA A 299 -5.11 -16.66 -8.32
N LEU A 300 -3.87 -16.76 -7.82
CA LEU A 300 -3.39 -17.93 -7.09
C LEU A 300 -4.19 -18.17 -5.82
N VAL A 301 -4.44 -17.11 -5.04
CA VAL A 301 -5.24 -17.19 -3.81
C VAL A 301 -6.68 -17.62 -4.11
N GLY A 302 -7.31 -17.05 -5.14
CA GLY A 302 -8.64 -17.43 -5.58
C GLY A 302 -8.71 -18.90 -6.01
N PHE A 303 -7.76 -19.34 -6.83
CA PHE A 303 -7.66 -20.74 -7.25
C PHE A 303 -7.47 -21.69 -6.07
N MET A 304 -6.55 -21.38 -5.15
CA MET A 304 -6.33 -22.18 -3.94
C MET A 304 -7.59 -22.25 -3.06
N LEU A 305 -8.31 -21.14 -2.90
CA LEU A 305 -9.53 -21.10 -2.10
C LEU A 305 -10.63 -21.99 -2.69
N VAL A 306 -10.77 -22.01 -4.02
CA VAL A 306 -11.71 -22.90 -4.71
C VAL A 306 -11.35 -24.39 -4.51
N ASN A 307 -10.06 -24.74 -4.60
CA ASN A 307 -9.62 -26.11 -4.36
C ASN A 307 -9.84 -26.55 -2.92
N VAL A 308 -9.48 -25.68 -1.96
CA VAL A 308 -9.74 -25.90 -0.53
C VAL A 308 -11.23 -26.08 -0.26
N PHE A 309 -12.07 -25.25 -0.89
CA PHE A 309 -13.51 -25.34 -0.78
C PHE A 309 -14.02 -26.71 -1.24
N PHE A 310 -13.64 -27.16 -2.43
CA PHE A 310 -14.05 -28.47 -2.94
C PHE A 310 -13.50 -29.64 -2.12
N GLY A 311 -12.26 -29.55 -1.63
CA GLY A 311 -11.65 -30.53 -0.75
C GLY A 311 -12.47 -30.72 0.53
N ILE A 312 -12.65 -29.65 1.31
CA ILE A 312 -13.37 -29.70 2.59
C ILE A 312 -14.84 -30.08 2.39
N VAL A 313 -15.53 -29.48 1.43
CA VAL A 313 -16.93 -29.82 1.15
C VAL A 313 -17.05 -31.28 0.74
N GLY A 314 -16.14 -31.78 -0.12
CA GLY A 314 -16.12 -33.16 -0.57
C GLY A 314 -15.85 -34.16 0.55
N THR A 315 -14.88 -33.90 1.43
CA THR A 315 -14.52 -34.82 2.52
C THR A 315 -15.59 -34.91 3.59
N PHE A 316 -16.16 -33.77 4.01
CA PHE A 316 -17.30 -33.78 4.93
C PHE A 316 -18.56 -34.35 4.30
N TRP A 317 -18.74 -34.16 3.00
CA TRP A 317 -19.85 -34.77 2.29
C TRP A 317 -19.75 -36.29 2.31
N LEU A 318 -18.63 -36.84 1.83
CA LEU A 318 -18.41 -38.29 1.77
C LEU A 318 -18.53 -38.92 3.15
N ARG A 319 -17.93 -38.32 4.17
CA ARG A 319 -18.07 -38.79 5.56
C ARG A 319 -19.53 -38.84 6.01
N THR A 320 -20.32 -37.83 5.68
CA THR A 320 -21.74 -37.80 6.03
C THR A 320 -22.51 -38.91 5.30
N GLN A 321 -22.15 -39.21 4.04
CA GLN A 321 -22.76 -40.31 3.28
C GLN A 321 -22.37 -41.70 3.80
N TYR A 322 -21.10 -41.92 4.16
CA TYR A 322 -20.65 -43.21 4.71
C TYR A 322 -21.29 -43.53 6.08
N ARG A 323 -21.84 -42.52 6.76
CA ARG A 323 -22.52 -42.67 8.04
C ARG A 323 -24.05 -42.68 7.92
N ARG A 324 -24.57 -42.93 6.72
CA ARG A 324 -26.01 -43.07 6.45
C ARG A 324 -26.66 -44.14 7.33
N GLY A 325 -26.06 -45.32 7.47
CA GLY A 325 -26.60 -46.42 8.29
C GLY A 325 -26.76 -46.03 9.77
N GLU A 326 -25.75 -45.38 10.35
CA GLU A 326 -25.81 -44.83 11.73
C GLU A 326 -26.96 -43.82 11.89
N MET A 327 -27.18 -42.97 10.90
CA MET A 327 -28.26 -41.98 10.92
C MET A 327 -29.63 -42.60 10.70
N GLY A 328 -29.73 -43.63 9.85
CA GLY A 328 -30.95 -44.42 9.63
C GLY A 328 -31.39 -45.12 10.92
N LEU A 329 -30.45 -45.77 11.62
CA LEU A 329 -30.71 -46.39 12.92
C LEU A 329 -31.20 -45.39 13.97
N ARG A 330 -30.54 -44.23 14.09
CA ARG A 330 -30.97 -43.17 15.03
C ARG A 330 -32.35 -42.61 14.69
N SER A 331 -32.66 -42.49 13.40
CA SER A 331 -33.99 -42.07 12.96
C SER A 331 -35.05 -43.12 13.28
N ALA A 332 -34.74 -44.42 13.13
CA ALA A 332 -35.63 -45.52 13.50
C ALA A 332 -35.89 -45.56 15.02
N LEU A 333 -34.89 -45.19 15.83
CA LEU A 333 -35.01 -45.05 17.29
C LEU A 333 -35.71 -43.76 17.74
N GLY A 334 -36.25 -42.95 16.82
CA GLY A 334 -37.08 -41.77 17.13
C GLY A 334 -36.33 -40.43 17.19
N ALA A 335 -35.08 -40.34 16.72
CA ALA A 335 -34.38 -39.05 16.69
C ALA A 335 -34.98 -38.08 15.67
N SER A 336 -35.21 -36.82 16.08
CA SER A 336 -35.74 -35.80 15.18
C SER A 336 -34.73 -35.41 14.07
N ARG A 337 -35.24 -35.03 12.90
CA ARG A 337 -34.42 -34.54 11.76
C ARG A 337 -33.53 -33.35 12.12
N GLY A 338 -33.99 -32.48 13.03
CA GLY A 338 -33.22 -31.33 13.53
C GLY A 338 -32.07 -31.77 14.43
N THR A 339 -32.33 -32.71 15.33
CA THR A 339 -31.33 -33.27 16.25
C THR A 339 -30.20 -33.95 15.48
N LEU A 340 -30.50 -34.70 14.42
CA LEU A 340 -29.49 -35.36 13.58
C LEU A 340 -28.58 -34.37 12.84
N LYS A 341 -29.17 -33.30 12.26
CA LYS A 341 -28.40 -32.23 11.59
C LYS A 341 -27.51 -31.46 12.56
N CYS A 342 -28.05 -31.11 13.72
CA CYS A 342 -27.29 -30.44 14.77
C CYS A 342 -26.14 -31.32 15.25
N PHE A 343 -26.40 -32.60 15.48
CA PHE A 343 -25.38 -33.57 15.88
C PHE A 343 -24.20 -33.62 14.90
N LEU A 344 -24.48 -33.76 13.60
CA LEU A 344 -23.43 -33.82 12.57
C LEU A 344 -22.64 -32.51 12.47
N ASN A 345 -23.32 -31.36 12.49
CA ASN A 345 -22.66 -30.05 12.42
C ASN A 345 -21.76 -29.82 13.63
N VAL A 346 -22.24 -30.12 14.84
CA VAL A 346 -21.46 -29.95 16.07
C VAL A 346 -20.25 -30.88 16.07
N GLU A 347 -20.39 -32.12 15.58
CA GLU A 347 -19.24 -33.03 15.42
C GLU A 347 -18.18 -32.49 14.45
N GLY A 348 -18.60 -31.93 13.31
CA GLY A 348 -17.68 -31.29 12.36
C GLY A 348 -16.94 -30.10 12.96
N LEU A 349 -17.65 -29.24 13.70
CA LEU A 349 -17.06 -28.09 14.39
C LEU A 349 -16.11 -28.52 15.52
N PHE A 350 -16.39 -29.61 16.23
CA PHE A 350 -15.46 -30.14 17.24
C PHE A 350 -14.12 -30.58 16.63
N LEU A 351 -14.13 -31.15 15.42
CA LEU A 351 -12.88 -31.48 14.75
C LEU A 351 -12.08 -30.25 14.35
N LEU A 352 -12.75 -29.20 13.88
CA LEU A 352 -12.11 -27.90 13.68
C LEU A 352 -11.50 -27.39 14.98
N ILE A 353 -12.24 -27.42 16.10
CA ILE A 353 -11.74 -26.97 17.41
C ILE A 353 -10.50 -27.77 17.83
N PHE A 354 -10.45 -29.08 17.57
CA PHE A 354 -9.27 -29.89 17.89
C PHE A 354 -8.05 -29.54 17.05
N THR A 355 -8.22 -28.97 15.85
CA THR A 355 -7.09 -28.55 15.01
C THR A 355 -6.47 -27.24 15.48
N ILE A 356 -7.22 -26.40 16.21
CA ILE A 356 -6.80 -25.05 16.65
C ILE A 356 -5.47 -25.08 17.42
N PRO A 357 -5.25 -25.91 18.47
CA PRO A 357 -4.00 -25.89 19.21
C PRO A 357 -2.77 -26.14 18.34
N VAL A 358 -2.88 -27.05 17.36
CA VAL A 358 -1.75 -27.38 16.47
C VAL A 358 -1.49 -26.26 15.47
N VAL A 359 -2.55 -25.64 14.95
CA VAL A 359 -2.43 -24.46 14.07
C VAL A 359 -1.86 -23.27 14.83
N LEU A 360 -2.17 -23.09 16.11
CA LEU A 360 -1.57 -22.04 16.93
C LEU A 360 -0.06 -22.27 17.12
N VAL A 361 0.37 -23.51 17.34
CA VAL A 361 1.82 -23.86 17.36
C VAL A 361 2.46 -23.56 16.01
N PHE A 362 1.78 -23.88 14.90
CA PHE A 362 2.27 -23.55 13.56
C PHE A 362 2.41 -22.03 13.36
N ILE A 363 1.41 -21.23 13.74
CA ILE A 363 1.47 -19.76 13.65
C ILE A 363 2.59 -19.20 14.51
N PHE A 364 2.78 -19.73 15.73
CA PHE A 364 3.88 -19.32 16.61
C PHE A 364 5.25 -19.59 15.97
N ASN A 365 5.45 -20.77 15.38
CA ASN A 365 6.68 -21.08 14.64
C ASN A 365 6.86 -20.17 13.43
N MET A 366 5.78 -19.91 12.68
CA MET A 366 5.81 -19.01 11.53
C MET A 366 6.26 -17.59 11.92
N LEU A 367 5.80 -17.10 13.07
CA LEU A 367 6.21 -15.81 13.64
C LEU A 367 7.66 -15.82 14.11
N TYR A 368 8.13 -16.92 14.71
CA TYR A 368 9.52 -17.07 15.15
C TYR A 368 10.51 -17.00 13.97
N PHE A 369 10.12 -17.51 12.79
CA PHE A 369 10.92 -17.47 11.57
C PHE A 369 10.71 -16.19 10.72
N ASP A 370 9.94 -15.21 11.21
CA ASP A 370 9.64 -13.94 10.50
C ASP A 370 9.16 -14.15 9.05
N LEU A 371 8.34 -15.19 8.85
CA LEU A 371 7.73 -15.48 7.55
C LEU A 371 6.61 -14.49 7.14
N PRO A 372 5.78 -13.97 8.07
CA PRO A 372 4.77 -12.98 7.72
C PRO A 372 5.42 -11.66 7.33
N ASP A 373 4.72 -10.88 6.50
CA ASP A 373 5.15 -9.52 6.17
C ASP A 373 4.93 -8.59 7.38
N THR A 374 5.89 -8.60 8.30
CA THR A 374 5.95 -7.75 9.51
C THR A 374 6.42 -6.34 9.17
N ASP A 375 7.09 -6.21 8.02
CA ASP A 375 7.62 -4.96 7.50
C ASP A 375 6.54 -3.93 7.21
N ARG A 376 5.55 -4.30 6.38
CA ARG A 376 4.48 -3.38 5.96
C ARG A 376 3.40 -3.20 7.02
N LEU A 377 3.16 -4.25 7.81
CA LEU A 377 2.16 -4.25 8.86
C LEU A 377 2.73 -5.00 10.07
N ALA A 378 2.86 -4.36 11.22
CA ALA A 378 3.31 -5.06 12.42
C ALA A 378 2.35 -6.21 12.77
N TYR A 379 2.90 -7.34 13.23
CA TYR A 379 2.07 -8.47 13.66
C TYR A 379 1.51 -8.24 15.07
N THR A 380 0.37 -7.57 15.12
CA THR A 380 -0.34 -7.20 16.35
C THR A 380 -1.46 -8.18 16.68
N TRP A 381 -2.01 -8.06 17.90
CA TRP A 381 -3.14 -8.88 18.34
C TRP A 381 -4.38 -8.72 17.44
N TRP A 382 -4.68 -7.50 16.97
CA TRP A 382 -5.82 -7.28 16.07
C TRP A 382 -5.63 -7.98 14.72
N ARG A 383 -4.41 -7.95 14.15
CA ARG A 383 -4.09 -8.61 12.88
C ARG A 383 -4.32 -10.10 13.03
N PHE A 384 -3.79 -10.69 14.09
CA PHE A 384 -4.01 -12.09 14.44
C PHE A 384 -5.50 -12.43 14.57
N LEU A 385 -6.27 -11.65 15.34
CA LEU A 385 -7.71 -11.90 15.52
C LEU A 385 -8.47 -11.88 14.20
N VAL A 386 -8.17 -10.93 13.31
CA VAL A 386 -8.84 -10.81 12.01
C VAL A 386 -8.45 -11.98 11.11
N THR A 387 -7.17 -12.32 10.99
CA THR A 387 -6.71 -13.37 10.07
C THR A 387 -7.10 -14.77 10.55
N PHE A 388 -6.89 -15.06 11.83
CA PHE A 388 -7.27 -16.33 12.45
C PHE A 388 -8.79 -16.47 12.54
N GLY A 389 -9.50 -15.42 12.94
CA GLY A 389 -10.96 -15.41 13.04
C GLY A 389 -11.63 -15.57 11.68
N SER A 390 -11.20 -14.84 10.66
CA SER A 390 -11.75 -14.98 9.30
C SER A 390 -11.47 -16.37 8.72
N SER A 391 -10.29 -16.93 8.95
CA SER A 391 -9.94 -18.30 8.53
C SER A 391 -10.79 -19.36 9.24
N CYS A 392 -10.97 -19.24 10.57
CA CYS A 392 -11.89 -20.06 11.35
C CYS A 392 -13.32 -20.01 10.80
N LEU A 393 -13.83 -18.80 10.54
CA LEU A 393 -15.20 -18.58 10.06
C LEU A 393 -15.41 -19.17 8.66
N LEU A 394 -14.46 -18.95 7.75
CA LEU A 394 -14.52 -19.55 6.41
C LEU A 394 -14.50 -21.07 6.48
N LEU A 395 -13.57 -21.65 7.25
CA LEU A 395 -13.46 -23.10 7.35
C LEU A 395 -14.70 -23.71 8.02
N ALA A 396 -15.23 -23.09 9.08
CA ALA A 396 -16.49 -23.48 9.70
C ALA A 396 -17.66 -23.40 8.70
N GLY A 397 -17.71 -22.37 7.86
CA GLY A 397 -18.70 -22.23 6.79
C GLY A 397 -18.59 -23.34 5.73
N MET A 398 -17.38 -23.67 5.29
CA MET A 398 -17.13 -24.77 4.34
C MET A 398 -17.55 -26.12 4.91
N ILE A 399 -17.18 -26.42 6.16
CA ILE A 399 -17.58 -27.63 6.88
C ILE A 399 -19.11 -27.69 7.00
N TRP A 400 -19.73 -26.59 7.42
CA TRP A 400 -21.18 -26.52 7.55
C TRP A 400 -21.88 -26.80 6.22
N LEU A 401 -21.42 -26.21 5.11
CA LEU A 401 -21.97 -26.47 3.77
C LEU A 401 -21.78 -27.94 3.36
N GLY A 402 -20.59 -28.50 3.59
CA GLY A 402 -20.26 -29.89 3.29
C GLY A 402 -21.10 -30.91 4.04
N ILE A 403 -21.51 -30.60 5.28
CA ILE A 403 -22.39 -31.46 6.09
C ILE A 403 -23.86 -31.20 5.77
N TRP A 404 -24.25 -29.95 5.62
CA TRP A 404 -25.65 -29.52 5.54
C TRP A 404 -26.37 -30.10 4.32
N PHE A 405 -25.73 -30.09 3.15
CA PHE A 405 -26.33 -30.61 1.93
C PHE A 405 -26.65 -32.13 2.04
N PRO A 406 -25.69 -33.01 2.35
CA PRO A 406 -25.96 -34.44 2.47
C PRO A 406 -26.83 -34.77 3.68
N ALA A 407 -26.64 -34.10 4.83
CA ALA A 407 -27.47 -34.32 6.02
C ALA A 407 -28.95 -34.00 5.75
N ARG A 408 -29.24 -32.98 4.93
CA ARG A 408 -30.62 -32.70 4.49
C ARG A 408 -31.21 -33.82 3.63
N ARG A 409 -30.41 -34.42 2.76
CA ARG A 409 -30.85 -35.54 1.91
C ARG A 409 -31.14 -36.78 2.76
N ILE A 410 -30.19 -37.17 3.63
CA ILE A 410 -30.30 -38.35 4.50
C ILE A 410 -31.48 -38.20 5.47
N ALA A 411 -31.66 -37.04 6.09
CA ALA A 411 -32.76 -36.82 7.03
C ALA A 411 -34.16 -36.92 6.39
N LYS A 412 -34.27 -36.86 5.06
CA LYS A 412 -35.53 -37.04 4.32
C LYS A 412 -35.76 -38.49 3.88
N MET A 413 -34.76 -39.36 3.93
CA MET A 413 -34.88 -40.76 3.50
C MET A 413 -35.65 -41.59 4.53
N ASN A 414 -36.38 -42.61 4.08
CA ASN A 414 -37.08 -43.51 4.98
C ASN A 414 -36.07 -44.37 5.76
N PRO A 415 -36.28 -44.63 7.07
CA PRO A 415 -35.33 -45.42 7.87
C PRO A 415 -35.07 -46.81 7.29
N ALA A 416 -36.10 -47.43 6.72
CA ALA A 416 -36.00 -48.74 6.06
C ALA A 416 -35.05 -48.70 4.84
N GLU A 417 -35.10 -47.65 4.02
CA GLU A 417 -34.19 -47.48 2.88
C GLU A 417 -32.75 -47.21 3.34
N ALA A 418 -32.56 -46.45 4.42
CA ALA A 418 -31.23 -46.12 4.94
C ALA A 418 -30.49 -47.34 5.52
N LEU A 419 -31.23 -48.36 5.99
CA LEU A 419 -30.70 -49.61 6.56
C LEU A 419 -30.53 -50.72 5.51
N HIS A 420 -31.13 -50.59 4.33
CA HIS A 420 -31.09 -51.61 3.28
C HIS A 420 -29.80 -51.58 2.44
N TYR A 421 -28.96 -50.55 2.62
CA TYR A 421 -27.72 -50.29 1.87
C TYR A 421 -26.43 -50.74 2.58
N GLU A 422 -26.53 -51.62 3.58
CA GLU A 422 -25.36 -52.32 4.15
C GLU A 422 -25.04 -53.62 3.42
#